data_AF-A0A519LW63-F1
#
_entry.id   AF-A0A519LW63-F1
#
_cell.length_a   1.000
_cell.length_b   1.000
_cell.length_c   1.000
_cell.angle_alpha   90.00
_cell.angle_beta   90.00
_cell.angle_gamma   90.00
#
_symmetry.space_group_name_H-M   'P 1'
#
loop_
_entity.id
_entity.type
_entity.pdbx_description
1 polymer ?
#
loop_
_entity_poly.entity_id
_entity_poly.type
_entity_poly.pdbx_seq_one_letter_code
_entity_poly.pdbx_strand_id
1 'polypeptide(L)'
;MALSTRNRDVVIPNEPYTPLAENLVLHYTASETTRFTNTETQTIEEVYASNEAKLFHIHPFGYAEEHSFLKSNLNYVKDKKSYLLPTYCKGGELFIGLENVQDLQQITLLFQVLEGSENPLTASFSGKQKIEWSVLGNNEWRILESADILWNETDNLLQSGILKFNLPKEATQNNTRLSKNYVWIKAKMYKKFDVVCKITGIHSQAVLATFENNSNDLSHLKTGLKAHSISKLLQRQSNVKSVTQPYNSFDYKPEESSEDYYRRVSERLRHKNRAITMWDYEHILLQEFPELYKVKCLNHTSETSYQSPGNVTLVVIPDTINKNVFDIYQPRVSTATLNKVKKHIEKLNSLHVNTFVINPLYEEVKLDLKVKFKPGFDENFYSKQLNTDIINFLSPWAFDKNIPITFGISIHSSSIINYMEKLGYVDFLQDVKIMKNGALSDKLAVPSNPKSILVSAKLHSISTEIVECTVKTIEPQEECQL
;
A
#
# COMPACT_ATOMS: atom_id res chain seq x y z
N MET A 1 94.96 16.50 20.96
CA MET A 1 96.23 15.74 21.11
C MET A 1 96.11 14.81 22.30
N ALA A 2 95.47 13.66 22.07
CA ALA A 2 95.27 12.55 23.02
C ALA A 2 94.98 11.25 22.22
N LEU A 3 94.42 11.38 21.01
CA LEU A 3 94.14 10.30 20.07
C LEU A 3 95.34 9.87 19.18
N SER A 4 96.54 10.45 19.36
CA SER A 4 97.74 10.10 18.56
C SER A 4 98.93 9.63 19.40
N THR A 5 98.74 9.35 20.68
CA THR A 5 99.78 8.97 21.64
C THR A 5 99.66 7.50 22.05
N ARG A 6 100.75 6.72 21.97
CA ARG A 6 100.82 5.29 22.38
C ARG A 6 100.94 5.07 23.91
N ASN A 7 100.65 6.10 24.70
CA ASN A 7 100.72 6.04 26.16
C ASN A 7 99.36 5.63 26.73
N ARG A 8 99.29 4.55 27.52
CA ARG A 8 98.02 3.95 28.00
C ARG A 8 97.37 4.74 29.14
N ASP A 9 98.06 5.70 29.75
CA ASP A 9 97.56 6.49 30.88
C ASP A 9 96.96 7.86 30.45
N VAL A 10 96.57 8.01 29.18
CA VAL A 10 95.94 9.24 28.69
C VAL A 10 94.45 9.21 29.04
N VAL A 11 94.03 10.10 29.94
CA VAL A 11 92.63 10.29 30.33
C VAL A 11 91.85 10.87 29.15
N ILE A 12 91.07 10.02 28.48
CA ILE A 12 90.16 10.42 27.40
C ILE A 12 88.92 11.03 28.05
N PRO A 13 88.43 12.20 27.61
CA PRO A 13 87.17 12.76 28.12
C PRO A 13 86.03 11.77 27.89
N ASN A 14 85.18 11.58 28.90
CA ASN A 14 83.97 10.77 28.75
C ASN A 14 83.13 11.29 27.58
N GLU A 15 82.52 10.38 26.82
CA GLU A 15 81.64 10.76 25.73
C GLU A 15 80.52 11.69 26.25
N PRO A 16 80.16 12.74 25.48
CA PRO A 16 79.15 13.68 25.91
C PRO A 16 77.81 12.97 26.15
N TYR A 17 77.20 13.27 27.29
CA TYR A 17 75.92 12.68 27.69
C TYR A 17 74.85 12.93 26.61
N THR A 18 74.29 11.84 26.06
CA THR A 18 73.15 11.91 25.14
C THR A 18 71.86 11.80 25.96
N PRO A 19 71.03 12.86 26.04
CA PRO A 19 69.80 12.81 26.82
C PRO A 19 68.86 11.76 26.24
N LEU A 20 68.47 10.79 27.07
CA LEU A 20 67.48 9.77 26.76
C LEU A 20 66.12 10.25 27.27
N ALA A 21 65.15 10.41 26.38
CA ALA A 21 63.76 10.67 26.74
C ALA A 21 62.97 9.37 26.59
N GLU A 22 62.44 8.84 27.69
CA GLU A 22 61.63 7.60 27.65
C GLU A 22 60.30 7.82 26.93
N ASN A 23 59.70 9.00 27.04
CA ASN A 23 58.43 9.34 26.38
C ASN A 23 58.41 10.80 25.94
N LEU A 24 58.03 11.05 24.69
CA LEU A 24 57.74 12.37 24.14
C LEU A 24 56.25 12.44 23.79
N VAL A 25 55.49 13.23 24.54
CA VAL A 25 54.06 13.46 24.27
C VAL A 25 53.89 14.85 23.69
N LEU A 26 53.46 14.91 22.43
CA LEU A 26 53.14 16.15 21.72
C LEU A 26 51.61 16.31 21.67
N HIS A 27 51.12 17.38 22.27
CA HIS A 27 49.74 17.81 22.13
C HIS A 27 49.68 18.93 21.09
N TYR A 28 48.94 18.73 20.00
CA TYR A 28 48.67 19.78 19.03
C TYR A 28 47.16 20.00 18.91
N THR A 29 46.78 21.23 18.60
CA THR A 29 45.42 21.62 18.25
C THR A 29 45.45 22.31 16.89
N ALA A 30 44.55 21.90 15.99
CA ALA A 30 44.35 22.54 14.70
C ALA A 30 42.88 22.97 14.60
N SER A 31 42.64 24.14 14.02
CA SER A 31 41.30 24.68 13.80
C SER A 31 41.20 25.26 12.40
N GLU A 32 40.09 25.01 11.73
CA GLU A 32 39.79 25.54 10.40
C GLU A 32 38.41 26.21 10.42
N THR A 33 38.21 27.24 9.60
CA THR A 33 36.91 27.92 9.45
C THR A 33 36.48 27.89 7.99
N THR A 34 35.51 27.05 7.67
CA THR A 34 34.91 26.93 6.34
C THR A 34 33.69 27.83 6.20
N ARG A 35 33.53 28.51 5.06
CA ARG A 35 32.37 29.38 4.78
C ARG A 35 31.49 28.82 3.67
N PHE A 36 30.16 28.96 3.82
CA PHE A 36 29.16 28.38 2.90
C PHE A 36 28.29 29.44 2.20
N THR A 37 28.58 30.72 2.43
CA THR A 37 27.86 31.87 1.88
C THR A 37 28.85 32.83 1.23
N ASN A 38 28.36 33.67 0.32
CA ASN A 38 29.16 34.77 -0.21
C ASN A 38 29.54 35.77 0.89
N THR A 39 30.63 36.49 0.67
CA THR A 39 31.04 37.64 1.48
C THR A 39 30.94 38.90 0.64
N GLU A 40 31.00 40.08 1.27
CA GLU A 40 30.96 41.36 0.55
C GLU A 40 32.08 41.50 -0.50
N THR A 41 33.19 40.78 -0.31
CA THR A 41 34.42 40.89 -1.10
C THR A 41 34.70 39.71 -2.03
N GLN A 42 34.02 38.57 -1.88
CA GLN A 42 34.32 37.35 -2.65
C GLN A 42 33.05 36.73 -3.20
N THR A 43 33.14 36.24 -4.43
CA THR A 43 32.06 35.47 -5.05
C THR A 43 31.95 34.09 -4.39
N ILE A 44 30.80 33.44 -4.55
CA ILE A 44 30.57 32.13 -3.92
C ILE A 44 31.45 31.01 -4.49
N GLU A 45 31.95 31.18 -5.71
CA GLU A 45 32.92 30.29 -6.36
C GLU A 45 34.31 30.44 -5.73
N GLU A 46 34.78 31.66 -5.51
CA GLU A 46 36.06 31.93 -4.84
C GLU A 46 36.07 31.41 -3.40
N VAL A 47 34.96 31.60 -2.68
CA VAL A 47 34.77 31.02 -1.34
C VAL A 47 34.83 29.49 -1.40
N TYR A 48 34.14 28.88 -2.38
CA TYR A 48 34.18 27.43 -2.54
C TYR A 48 35.59 26.89 -2.81
N ALA A 49 36.34 27.55 -3.69
CA ALA A 49 37.68 27.13 -4.08
C ALA A 49 38.73 27.35 -2.97
N SER A 50 38.51 28.30 -2.06
CA SER A 50 39.44 28.60 -0.96
C SER A 50 39.20 27.77 0.31
N ASN A 51 38.07 27.09 0.43
CA ASN A 51 37.76 26.21 1.55
C ASN A 51 38.62 24.93 1.49
N GLU A 52 39.40 24.64 2.55
CA GLU A 52 40.19 23.40 2.64
C GLU A 52 39.32 22.21 3.11
N ALA A 53 38.47 22.42 4.10
CA ALA A 53 37.46 21.47 4.55
C ALA A 53 36.16 21.60 3.75
N LYS A 54 35.56 20.45 3.46
CA LYS A 54 34.30 20.32 2.72
C LYS A 54 33.25 19.66 3.58
N LEU A 55 32.02 20.17 3.51
CA LEU A 55 30.88 19.57 4.18
C LEU A 55 30.28 18.47 3.30
N PHE A 56 30.16 17.26 3.86
CA PHE A 56 29.46 16.16 3.21
C PHE A 56 28.25 15.76 4.05
N HIS A 57 27.10 15.63 3.40
CA HIS A 57 25.93 14.99 3.99
C HIS A 57 25.97 13.50 3.74
N ILE A 58 25.88 12.74 4.82
CA ILE A 58 25.69 11.29 4.75
C ILE A 58 24.19 11.01 4.61
N HIS A 59 23.84 10.32 3.53
CA HIS A 59 22.49 9.88 3.21
C HIS A 59 22.36 8.36 3.43
N PRO A 60 21.14 7.81 3.51
CA PRO A 60 20.94 6.37 3.75
C PRO A 60 21.68 5.44 2.79
N PHE A 61 21.94 5.88 1.56
CA PHE A 61 22.51 5.06 0.49
C PHE A 61 23.83 5.60 -0.08
N GLY A 62 24.38 6.66 0.50
CA GLY A 62 25.56 7.33 -0.07
C GLY A 62 25.84 8.67 0.60
N TYR A 63 26.57 9.53 -0.09
CA TYR A 63 26.96 10.85 0.43
C TYR A 63 26.97 11.89 -0.69
N ALA A 64 26.80 13.15 -0.33
CA ALA A 64 26.87 14.27 -1.26
C ALA A 64 27.61 15.44 -0.61
N GLU A 65 28.41 16.14 -1.39
CA GLU A 65 29.04 17.40 -0.96
C GLU A 65 27.95 18.49 -0.88
N GLU A 66 27.88 19.17 0.26
CA GLU A 66 26.91 20.23 0.51
C GLU A 66 27.62 21.59 0.38
N HIS A 67 27.29 22.33 -0.68
CA HIS A 67 27.75 23.71 -0.82
C HIS A 67 26.83 24.53 -1.73
N SER A 68 26.62 25.80 -1.37
CA SER A 68 25.73 26.73 -2.09
C SER A 68 26.17 26.98 -3.53
N PHE A 69 27.48 26.98 -3.81
CA PHE A 69 28.03 27.10 -5.18
C PHE A 69 27.59 25.93 -6.09
N LEU A 70 27.71 24.68 -5.62
CA LEU A 70 27.34 23.49 -6.38
C LEU A 70 25.86 23.54 -6.79
N LYS A 71 24.99 23.95 -5.87
CA LYS A 71 23.55 24.14 -6.11
C LYS A 71 23.27 25.34 -7.01
N SER A 72 24.08 26.40 -6.94
CA SER A 72 23.86 27.62 -7.73
C SER A 72 24.09 27.42 -9.22
N ASN A 73 24.98 26.49 -9.58
CA ASN A 73 25.26 26.08 -10.96
C ASN A 73 24.11 25.27 -11.59
N LEU A 74 23.13 24.83 -10.79
CA LEU A 74 22.00 24.02 -11.22
C LEU A 74 20.72 24.88 -11.27
N ASN A 75 20.28 25.22 -12.48
CA ASN A 75 19.12 26.09 -12.69
C ASN A 75 17.80 25.52 -12.15
N TYR A 76 17.70 24.19 -12.03
CA TYR A 76 16.50 23.51 -11.54
C TYR A 76 16.43 23.40 -10.01
N VAL A 77 17.49 23.74 -9.30
CA VAL A 77 17.53 23.70 -7.84
C VAL A 77 16.99 25.02 -7.30
N LYS A 78 15.81 24.97 -6.66
CA LYS A 78 15.15 26.16 -6.09
C LYS A 78 15.83 26.64 -4.82
N ASP A 79 16.24 25.72 -3.96
CA ASP A 79 16.91 26.04 -2.70
C ASP A 79 18.43 25.95 -2.86
N LYS A 80 19.07 27.10 -2.93
CA LYS A 80 20.52 27.23 -3.12
C LYS A 80 21.28 27.38 -1.80
N LYS A 81 20.61 27.24 -0.65
CA LYS A 81 21.23 27.37 0.67
C LYS A 81 21.99 26.09 1.03
N SER A 82 23.00 26.27 1.88
CA SER A 82 23.70 25.17 2.53
C SER A 82 23.13 24.92 3.92
N TYR A 83 23.00 23.65 4.30
CA TYR A 83 22.52 23.24 5.62
C TYR A 83 23.58 22.39 6.33
N LEU A 84 23.67 22.51 7.66
CA LEU A 84 24.61 21.68 8.43
C LEU A 84 24.20 20.20 8.46
N LEU A 85 22.89 19.94 8.46
CA LEU A 85 22.31 18.60 8.50
C LEU A 85 21.42 18.36 7.28
N PRO A 86 21.38 17.12 6.76
CA PRO A 86 20.47 16.77 5.68
C PRO A 86 19.01 16.89 6.14
N THR A 87 18.18 17.52 5.31
CA THR A 87 16.76 17.73 5.61
C THR A 87 15.92 16.65 4.94
N TYR A 88 15.15 15.91 5.74
CA TYR A 88 14.18 14.93 5.25
C TYR A 88 12.78 15.39 5.61
N CYS A 89 11.90 15.43 4.62
CA CYS A 89 10.50 15.73 4.86
C CYS A 89 9.79 14.50 5.45
N LYS A 90 8.76 14.73 6.27
CA LYS A 90 7.87 13.65 6.71
C LYS A 90 7.15 13.08 5.50
N GLY A 91 7.09 11.75 5.43
CA GLY A 91 6.32 11.02 4.43
C GLY A 91 7.05 9.78 3.91
N GLY A 92 6.81 9.43 2.65
CA GLY A 92 7.41 8.26 2.00
C GLY A 92 8.14 8.63 0.71
N GLU A 93 9.25 7.96 0.45
CA GLU A 93 10.05 8.10 -0.77
C GLU A 93 10.32 6.72 -1.38
N LEU A 94 10.15 6.63 -2.70
CA LEU A 94 10.45 5.45 -3.50
C LEU A 94 11.55 5.82 -4.50
N PHE A 95 12.64 5.06 -4.50
CA PHE A 95 13.77 5.23 -5.43
C PHE A 95 13.77 4.10 -6.48
N ILE A 96 13.87 4.46 -7.75
CA ILE A 96 13.87 3.53 -8.88
C ILE A 96 15.14 3.81 -9.71
N GLY A 97 16.02 2.82 -9.81
CA GLY A 97 17.23 2.91 -10.63
C GLY A 97 16.98 2.32 -12.01
N LEU A 98 17.21 3.10 -13.06
CA LEU A 98 17.11 2.65 -14.45
C LEU A 98 18.49 2.43 -15.05
N GLU A 99 18.71 1.25 -15.61
CA GLU A 99 19.96 0.88 -16.27
C GLU A 99 19.84 1.06 -17.79
N ASN A 100 20.96 1.28 -18.47
CA ASN A 100 21.06 1.31 -19.94
C ASN A 100 20.12 2.34 -20.61
N VAL A 101 19.84 3.44 -19.91
CA VAL A 101 19.02 4.54 -20.43
C VAL A 101 19.89 5.52 -21.21
N GLN A 102 19.40 5.95 -22.37
CA GLN A 102 20.04 6.98 -23.19
C GLN A 102 19.55 8.38 -22.78
N ASP A 103 20.39 9.38 -23.03
CA ASP A 103 20.03 10.78 -22.77
C ASP A 103 18.81 11.18 -23.58
N LEU A 104 17.91 11.97 -22.95
CA LEU A 104 16.66 12.46 -23.57
C LEU A 104 15.70 11.35 -24.03
N GLN A 105 15.89 10.11 -23.58
CA GLN A 105 15.00 9.01 -23.91
C GLN A 105 13.64 9.18 -23.22
N GLN A 106 12.59 8.76 -23.92
CA GLN A 106 11.26 8.61 -23.33
C GLN A 106 11.17 7.30 -22.54
N ILE A 107 10.78 7.41 -21.28
CA ILE A 107 10.66 6.27 -20.37
C ILE A 107 9.19 5.98 -20.11
N THR A 108 8.85 4.70 -20.12
CA THR A 108 7.51 4.20 -19.79
C THR A 108 7.62 3.14 -18.70
N LEU A 109 6.93 3.35 -17.58
CA LEU A 109 6.89 2.45 -16.43
C LEU A 109 5.44 2.07 -16.12
N LEU A 110 5.14 0.79 -16.04
CA LEU A 110 3.88 0.29 -15.48
C LEU A 110 4.04 0.10 -13.99
N PHE A 111 3.20 0.77 -13.21
CA PHE A 111 3.01 0.51 -11.80
C PHE A 111 1.80 -0.39 -11.63
N GLN A 112 2.03 -1.64 -11.24
CA GLN A 112 0.97 -2.51 -10.79
C GLN A 112 0.85 -2.38 -9.28
N VAL A 113 -0.35 -2.07 -8.83
CA VAL A 113 -0.70 -2.00 -7.41
C VAL A 113 -1.83 -2.95 -7.08
N LEU A 114 -1.93 -3.30 -5.81
CA LEU A 114 -3.05 -4.04 -5.25
C LEU A 114 -4.10 -3.02 -4.78
N GLU A 115 -5.10 -2.77 -5.63
CA GLU A 115 -6.13 -1.77 -5.37
C GLU A 115 -6.98 -2.10 -4.14
N GLY A 116 -7.32 -1.09 -3.34
CA GLY A 116 -8.07 -1.25 -2.08
C GLY A 116 -7.21 -1.69 -0.90
N SER A 117 -5.88 -1.75 -1.05
CA SER A 117 -4.92 -2.07 0.03
C SER A 117 -4.45 -0.86 0.83
N GLU A 118 -4.83 0.36 0.43
CA GLU A 118 -4.55 1.58 1.18
C GLU A 118 -5.26 1.59 2.55
N ASN A 119 -4.74 2.41 3.46
CA ASN A 119 -5.33 2.56 4.79
C ASN A 119 -6.57 3.47 4.74
N PRO A 120 -7.78 2.94 5.00
CA PRO A 120 -9.01 3.73 4.95
C PRO A 120 -9.12 4.77 6.07
N LEU A 121 -8.36 4.62 7.15
CA LEU A 121 -8.38 5.55 8.29
C LEU A 121 -7.50 6.77 8.06
N THR A 122 -6.66 6.75 7.03
CA THR A 122 -5.76 7.87 6.73
C THR A 122 -6.33 8.70 5.59
N ALA A 123 -6.42 10.01 5.80
CA ALA A 123 -6.94 10.94 4.80
C ALA A 123 -6.11 10.90 3.50
N SER A 124 -6.78 10.58 2.39
CA SER A 124 -6.18 10.53 1.06
C SER A 124 -5.79 11.92 0.53
N PHE A 125 -5.27 11.95 -0.70
CA PHE A 125 -4.84 13.17 -1.40
C PHE A 125 -6.02 14.11 -1.66
N SER A 126 -5.85 15.40 -1.37
CA SER A 126 -6.85 16.43 -1.63
C SER A 126 -6.26 17.66 -2.32
N GLY A 127 -7.07 18.30 -3.18
CA GLY A 127 -6.70 19.53 -3.87
C GLY A 127 -5.44 19.35 -4.74
N LYS A 128 -4.37 20.08 -4.39
CA LYS A 128 -3.09 20.07 -5.13
C LYS A 128 -2.08 19.03 -4.60
N GLN A 129 -2.45 18.24 -3.59
CA GLN A 129 -1.57 17.20 -3.04
C GLN A 129 -1.39 16.09 -4.08
N LYS A 130 -0.14 15.72 -4.35
CA LYS A 130 0.20 14.66 -5.30
C LYS A 130 1.53 14.01 -4.96
N ILE A 131 1.81 12.88 -5.60
CA ILE A 131 3.16 12.32 -5.62
C ILE A 131 4.04 13.17 -6.55
N GLU A 132 5.15 13.63 -6.02
CA GLU A 132 6.15 14.40 -6.75
C GLU A 132 7.17 13.43 -7.35
N TRP A 133 7.31 13.47 -8.66
CA TRP A 133 8.33 12.71 -9.37
C TRP A 133 9.56 13.59 -9.59
N SER A 134 10.74 13.02 -9.43
CA SER A 134 12.00 13.72 -9.61
C SER A 134 13.07 12.79 -10.17
N VAL A 135 14.07 13.35 -10.83
CA VAL A 135 15.22 12.63 -11.37
C VAL A 135 16.50 13.18 -10.73
N LEU A 136 17.46 12.30 -10.48
CA LEU A 136 18.75 12.69 -9.92
C LEU A 136 19.65 13.26 -11.01
N GLY A 137 20.15 14.47 -10.79
CA GLY A 137 21.16 15.13 -11.60
C GLY A 137 22.21 15.75 -10.69
N ASN A 138 23.50 15.46 -10.90
CA ASN A 138 24.61 16.06 -10.13
C ASN A 138 24.38 16.02 -8.59
N ASN A 139 23.93 14.89 -8.06
CA ASN A 139 23.54 14.68 -6.64
C ASN A 139 22.33 15.48 -6.12
N GLU A 140 21.66 16.26 -6.96
CA GLU A 140 20.46 17.03 -6.64
C GLU A 140 19.22 16.50 -7.36
N TRP A 141 18.06 16.67 -6.73
CA TRP A 141 16.79 16.18 -7.27
C TRP A 141 16.10 17.25 -8.12
N ARG A 142 16.02 17.02 -9.43
CA ARG A 142 15.20 17.82 -10.36
C ARG A 142 13.78 17.29 -10.37
N ILE A 143 12.81 18.11 -9.98
CA ILE A 143 11.38 17.75 -10.07
C ILE A 143 10.97 17.63 -11.54
N LEU A 144 10.22 16.58 -11.88
CA LEU A 144 9.58 16.43 -13.19
C LEU A 144 8.31 17.29 -13.20
N GLU A 145 8.30 18.30 -14.06
CA GLU A 145 7.15 19.17 -14.21
C GLU A 145 6.10 18.56 -15.14
N SER A 146 4.94 19.20 -15.25
CA SER A 146 3.86 18.74 -16.14
C SER A 146 4.27 18.64 -17.61
N ALA A 147 5.31 19.39 -18.03
CA ALA A 147 5.86 19.31 -19.39
C ALA A 147 6.77 18.07 -19.60
N ASP A 148 7.38 17.56 -18.53
CA ASP A 148 8.22 16.36 -18.59
C ASP A 148 7.36 15.09 -18.56
N ILE A 149 6.25 15.11 -17.82
CA ILE A 149 5.31 14.00 -17.68
C ILE A 149 4.32 14.02 -18.85
N LEU A 150 4.45 13.04 -19.74
CA LEU A 150 3.61 12.92 -20.93
C LEU A 150 2.30 12.19 -20.66
N TRP A 151 2.33 11.21 -19.75
CA TRP A 151 1.18 10.41 -19.38
C TRP A 151 1.32 9.89 -17.96
N ASN A 152 0.27 9.95 -17.16
CA ASN A 152 0.28 9.40 -15.81
C ASN A 152 -1.10 8.87 -15.43
N GLU A 153 -1.24 7.55 -15.44
CA GLU A 153 -2.48 6.85 -15.08
C GLU A 153 -2.53 6.40 -13.62
N THR A 154 -1.45 6.55 -12.85
CA THR A 154 -1.35 5.92 -11.52
C THR A 154 -2.24 6.54 -10.45
N ASP A 155 -2.80 7.73 -10.70
CA ASP A 155 -3.58 8.56 -9.75
C ASP A 155 -2.96 8.57 -8.34
N ASN A 156 -1.70 9.01 -8.21
CA ASN A 156 -0.94 8.98 -6.96
C ASN A 156 -0.73 7.56 -6.40
N LEU A 157 -0.53 6.56 -7.27
CA LEU A 157 -0.38 5.15 -6.90
C LEU A 157 -1.62 4.58 -6.15
N LEU A 158 -2.81 5.15 -6.42
CA LEU A 158 -4.08 4.62 -5.93
C LEU A 158 -4.72 3.63 -6.90
N GLN A 159 -4.24 3.58 -8.15
CA GLN A 159 -4.66 2.60 -9.15
C GLN A 159 -3.46 2.14 -9.98
N SER A 160 -3.61 0.99 -10.61
CA SER A 160 -2.58 0.50 -11.55
C SER A 160 -2.58 1.36 -12.80
N GLY A 161 -1.38 1.63 -13.34
CA GLY A 161 -1.29 2.52 -14.50
C GLY A 161 0.11 2.76 -15.00
N ILE A 162 0.19 3.32 -16.21
CA ILE A 162 1.44 3.68 -16.86
C ILE A 162 1.83 5.13 -16.51
N LEU A 163 3.09 5.30 -16.13
CA LEU A 163 3.77 6.58 -16.05
C LEU A 163 4.74 6.71 -17.23
N LYS A 164 4.52 7.71 -18.08
CA LYS A 164 5.34 8.03 -19.24
C LYS A 164 5.88 9.45 -19.10
N PHE A 165 7.20 9.61 -19.21
CA PHE A 165 7.86 10.90 -19.11
C PHE A 165 9.10 10.96 -20.01
N ASN A 166 9.50 12.17 -20.36
CA ASN A 166 10.76 12.42 -21.05
C ASN A 166 11.86 12.56 -20.00
N LEU A 167 12.99 11.87 -20.22
CA LEU A 167 14.13 12.05 -19.36
C LEU A 167 14.76 13.43 -19.63
N PRO A 168 14.94 14.28 -18.61
CA PRO A 168 15.56 15.56 -18.80
C PRO A 168 17.06 15.43 -19.05
N LYS A 169 17.65 16.39 -19.77
CA LYS A 169 19.11 16.43 -20.05
C LYS A 169 19.97 16.48 -18.79
N GLU A 170 19.41 16.94 -17.68
CA GLU A 170 20.12 17.05 -16.40
C GLU A 170 20.21 15.71 -15.65
N ALA A 171 19.57 14.66 -16.14
CA ALA A 171 19.64 13.33 -15.56
C ALA A 171 21.05 12.74 -15.71
N THR A 172 21.69 12.34 -14.61
CA THR A 172 23.07 11.83 -14.64
C THR A 172 23.17 10.42 -14.08
N GLN A 173 23.99 9.58 -14.70
CA GLN A 173 24.27 8.21 -14.22
C GLN A 173 25.37 8.16 -13.16
N ASN A 174 26.27 9.16 -13.16
CA ASN A 174 27.33 9.27 -12.16
C ASN A 174 26.84 10.12 -10.98
N ASN A 175 26.80 9.53 -9.80
CA ASN A 175 26.40 10.20 -8.58
C ASN A 175 27.06 9.48 -7.38
N THR A 176 27.14 10.16 -6.25
CA THR A 176 27.67 9.60 -4.99
C THR A 176 26.57 9.39 -3.95
N ARG A 177 25.38 9.95 -4.21
CA ARG A 177 24.22 9.90 -3.31
C ARG A 177 23.51 8.54 -3.32
N LEU A 178 23.54 7.85 -4.45
CA LEU A 178 22.99 6.52 -4.71
C LEU A 178 24.02 5.69 -5.50
N SER A 179 23.70 4.44 -5.85
CA SER A 179 24.64 3.62 -6.62
C SER A 179 24.85 4.19 -8.04
N LYS A 180 26.08 4.07 -8.51
CA LYS A 180 26.52 4.52 -9.83
C LYS A 180 25.91 3.65 -10.95
N ASN A 181 25.98 4.14 -12.19
CA ASN A 181 25.55 3.46 -13.42
C ASN A 181 24.02 3.33 -13.60
N TYR A 182 23.24 4.00 -12.76
CA TYR A 182 21.80 4.07 -12.88
C TYR A 182 21.34 5.52 -13.01
N VAL A 183 20.32 5.75 -13.83
CA VAL A 183 19.53 6.97 -13.76
C VAL A 183 18.48 6.79 -12.67
N TRP A 184 18.53 7.63 -11.64
CA TRP A 184 17.66 7.50 -10.49
C TRP A 184 16.41 8.37 -10.62
N ILE A 185 15.26 7.75 -10.41
CA ILE A 185 13.97 8.41 -10.29
C ILE A 185 13.51 8.28 -8.85
N LYS A 186 12.92 9.35 -8.32
CA LYS A 186 12.34 9.36 -6.99
C LYS A 186 10.89 9.81 -7.05
N ALA A 187 10.00 9.00 -6.49
CA ALA A 187 8.64 9.37 -6.17
C ALA A 187 8.57 9.77 -4.70
N LYS A 188 8.07 10.97 -4.40
CA LYS A 188 8.00 11.52 -3.04
C LYS A 188 6.56 11.89 -2.68
N MET A 189 6.15 11.56 -1.46
CA MET A 189 4.89 12.02 -0.87
C MET A 189 5.11 12.58 0.52
N TYR A 190 4.27 13.54 0.91
CA TYR A 190 4.30 14.18 2.24
C TYR A 190 3.31 13.57 3.25
N LYS A 191 2.55 12.57 2.80
CA LYS A 191 1.60 11.81 3.63
C LYS A 191 2.25 10.55 4.18
N LYS A 192 1.55 9.89 5.10
CA LYS A 192 1.93 8.55 5.58
C LYS A 192 2.03 7.59 4.40
N PHE A 193 2.95 6.64 4.49
CA PHE A 193 3.27 5.69 3.41
C PHE A 193 2.09 4.75 3.07
N ASP A 194 1.15 4.55 3.99
CA ASP A 194 0.01 3.64 3.87
C ASP A 194 -1.22 4.30 3.23
N VAL A 195 -1.11 5.54 2.74
CA VAL A 195 -2.16 6.23 1.98
C VAL A 195 -2.29 5.73 0.54
N VAL A 196 -1.22 5.12 0.01
CA VAL A 196 -1.20 4.58 -1.35
C VAL A 196 -1.45 3.07 -1.34
N CYS A 197 -1.80 2.51 -2.49
CA CYS A 197 -1.90 1.06 -2.63
C CYS A 197 -0.52 0.40 -2.55
N LYS A 198 -0.49 -0.84 -2.08
CA LYS A 198 0.72 -1.68 -2.10
C LYS A 198 1.13 -1.98 -3.53
N ILE A 199 2.39 -1.68 -3.86
CA ILE A 199 2.96 -1.98 -5.17
C ILE A 199 3.24 -3.48 -5.25
N THR A 200 2.72 -4.15 -6.28
CA THR A 200 3.00 -5.56 -6.56
C THR A 200 4.15 -5.72 -7.55
N GLY A 201 4.33 -4.76 -8.47
CA GLY A 201 5.43 -4.78 -9.41
C GLY A 201 5.56 -3.48 -10.21
N ILE A 202 6.79 -3.18 -10.61
CA ILE A 202 7.13 -2.05 -11.47
C ILE A 202 7.82 -2.62 -12.71
N HIS A 203 7.26 -2.36 -13.90
CA HIS A 203 7.75 -2.92 -15.16
C HIS A 203 8.14 -1.81 -16.13
N SER A 204 9.35 -1.89 -16.68
CA SER A 204 9.81 -0.94 -17.69
C SER A 204 9.33 -1.30 -19.09
N GLN A 205 9.29 -0.31 -19.99
CA GLN A 205 8.95 -0.49 -21.41
C GLN A 205 7.54 -1.06 -21.63
N ALA A 206 6.64 -0.80 -20.68
CA ALA A 206 5.26 -1.25 -20.78
C ALA A 206 4.45 -0.43 -21.78
N VAL A 207 3.48 -1.08 -22.43
CA VAL A 207 2.51 -0.45 -23.33
C VAL A 207 1.15 -1.10 -23.12
N LEU A 208 0.08 -0.33 -23.30
CA LEU A 208 -1.29 -0.84 -23.28
C LEU A 208 -1.61 -1.50 -24.62
N ALA A 209 -2.11 -2.74 -24.58
CA ALA A 209 -2.62 -3.46 -25.74
C ALA A 209 -4.13 -3.63 -25.60
N THR A 210 -4.88 -3.30 -26.65
CA THR A 210 -6.34 -3.41 -26.69
C THR A 210 -6.76 -4.60 -27.55
N PHE A 211 -7.80 -5.31 -27.14
CA PHE A 211 -8.37 -6.39 -27.93
C PHE A 211 -9.03 -5.83 -29.20
N GLU A 212 -8.71 -6.44 -30.34
CA GLU A 212 -9.35 -6.17 -31.64
C GLU A 212 -10.08 -7.44 -32.09
N ASN A 213 -11.38 -7.31 -32.38
CA ASN A 213 -12.19 -8.47 -32.77
C ASN A 213 -12.05 -8.75 -34.27
N ASN A 214 -11.32 -9.80 -34.62
CA ASN A 214 -11.14 -10.28 -35.99
C ASN A 214 -11.91 -11.60 -36.20
N SER A 215 -13.20 -11.61 -35.88
CA SER A 215 -14.05 -12.82 -35.84
C SER A 215 -13.54 -13.88 -34.85
N ASN A 216 -13.02 -13.42 -33.71
CA ASN A 216 -12.51 -14.28 -32.66
C ASN A 216 -13.64 -14.85 -31.80
N ASP A 217 -13.36 -15.93 -31.08
CA ASP A 217 -14.27 -16.42 -30.04
C ASP A 217 -14.37 -15.40 -28.88
N LEU A 218 -15.60 -14.99 -28.56
CA LEU A 218 -15.90 -13.98 -27.55
C LEU A 218 -16.13 -14.56 -26.15
N SER A 219 -16.07 -15.89 -25.99
CA SER A 219 -16.28 -16.55 -24.69
C SER A 219 -15.33 -16.02 -23.59
N HIS A 220 -14.11 -15.66 -23.96
CA HIS A 220 -13.09 -15.12 -23.05
C HIS A 220 -13.49 -13.76 -22.44
N LEU A 221 -14.39 -12.99 -23.06
CA LEU A 221 -14.86 -11.70 -22.54
C LEU A 221 -15.72 -11.85 -21.27
N LYS A 222 -16.07 -13.07 -20.85
CA LYS A 222 -16.76 -13.32 -19.57
C LYS A 222 -15.80 -13.31 -18.38
N THR A 223 -14.56 -13.74 -18.56
CA THR A 223 -13.57 -13.93 -17.48
C THR A 223 -12.28 -13.16 -17.69
N GLY A 224 -12.12 -12.54 -18.86
CA GLY A 224 -10.86 -11.96 -19.29
C GLY A 224 -9.81 -13.01 -19.67
N LEU A 225 -8.71 -12.51 -20.21
CA LEU A 225 -7.51 -13.25 -20.51
C LEU A 225 -6.64 -13.39 -19.25
N LYS A 226 -6.19 -14.61 -18.97
CA LYS A 226 -5.30 -14.89 -17.84
C LYS A 226 -3.92 -14.28 -18.06
N ALA A 227 -3.21 -13.99 -16.97
CA ALA A 227 -1.81 -13.58 -16.99
C ALA A 227 -0.95 -14.57 -17.81
N HIS A 228 0.09 -14.03 -18.45
CA HIS A 228 1.07 -14.74 -19.27
C HIS A 228 0.50 -15.44 -20.52
N SER A 229 -0.73 -15.10 -20.93
CA SER A 229 -1.32 -15.66 -22.14
C SER A 229 -0.65 -15.12 -23.42
N ILE A 230 -0.39 -13.81 -23.47
CA ILE A 230 0.34 -13.19 -24.59
C ILE A 230 1.84 -13.38 -24.40
N SER A 231 2.46 -14.14 -25.30
CA SER A 231 3.90 -14.46 -25.27
C SER A 231 4.67 -14.08 -26.54
N LYS A 232 3.96 -13.74 -27.62
CA LYS A 232 4.55 -13.47 -28.95
C LYS A 232 3.74 -12.42 -29.70
N LEU A 233 4.40 -11.69 -30.57
CA LEU A 233 3.77 -10.80 -31.54
C LEU A 233 3.25 -11.59 -32.75
N LEU A 234 2.17 -11.09 -33.37
CA LEU A 234 1.65 -11.65 -34.62
C LEU A 234 2.68 -11.55 -35.75
N GLN A 235 3.23 -10.35 -35.95
CA GLN A 235 4.36 -10.11 -36.84
C GLN A 235 5.63 -9.93 -36.01
N ARG A 236 6.67 -10.71 -36.32
CA ARG A 236 7.95 -10.60 -35.62
C ARG A 236 8.63 -9.28 -35.99
N GLN A 237 9.08 -8.54 -34.98
CA GLN A 237 9.93 -7.37 -35.14
C GLN A 237 11.34 -7.71 -34.67
N SER A 238 12.35 -7.49 -35.50
CA SER A 238 13.76 -7.81 -35.17
C SER A 238 14.28 -7.08 -33.95
N ASN A 239 13.74 -5.88 -33.67
CA ASN A 239 14.14 -5.05 -32.53
C ASN A 239 13.46 -5.45 -31.21
N VAL A 240 12.50 -6.39 -31.24
CA VAL A 240 11.78 -6.84 -30.04
C VAL A 240 12.25 -8.25 -29.68
N LYS A 241 12.97 -8.36 -28.56
CA LYS A 241 13.47 -9.65 -28.07
C LYS A 241 12.35 -10.58 -27.59
N SER A 242 11.39 -10.05 -26.82
CA SER A 242 10.28 -10.82 -26.23
C SER A 242 9.14 -9.89 -25.81
N VAL A 243 7.93 -10.44 -25.72
CA VAL A 243 6.75 -9.76 -25.19
C VAL A 243 6.12 -10.66 -24.12
N THR A 244 5.69 -10.05 -23.02
CA THR A 244 5.03 -10.77 -21.93
C THR A 244 3.88 -9.93 -21.38
N GLN A 245 2.82 -10.60 -20.96
CA GLN A 245 1.68 -9.99 -20.27
C GLN A 245 1.68 -10.47 -18.81
N PRO A 246 2.27 -9.73 -17.86
CA PRO A 246 2.45 -10.23 -16.49
C PRO A 246 1.14 -10.39 -15.70
N TYR A 247 0.07 -9.68 -16.09
CA TYR A 247 -1.19 -9.62 -15.35
C TYR A 247 -2.40 -9.98 -16.24
N ASN A 248 -3.52 -10.30 -15.61
CA ASN A 248 -4.78 -10.58 -16.31
C ASN A 248 -5.24 -9.34 -17.10
N SER A 249 -6.01 -9.55 -18.18
CA SER A 249 -6.70 -8.43 -18.84
C SER A 249 -7.76 -7.83 -17.91
N PHE A 250 -8.04 -6.55 -18.09
CA PHE A 250 -9.07 -5.81 -17.38
C PHE A 250 -10.09 -5.22 -18.36
N ASP A 251 -11.16 -4.60 -17.84
CA ASP A 251 -12.23 -3.94 -18.61
C ASP A 251 -12.93 -4.78 -19.70
N TYR A 252 -12.89 -6.10 -19.58
CA TYR A 252 -13.65 -6.97 -20.46
C TYR A 252 -15.15 -6.92 -20.11
N LYS A 253 -15.99 -6.82 -21.13
CA LYS A 253 -17.44 -6.98 -21.02
C LYS A 253 -17.91 -7.93 -22.13
N PRO A 254 -18.68 -8.98 -21.81
CA PRO A 254 -19.24 -9.84 -22.84
C PRO A 254 -20.26 -9.07 -23.68
N GLU A 255 -20.59 -9.64 -24.84
CA GLU A 255 -21.72 -9.14 -25.62
C GLU A 255 -22.99 -9.16 -24.76
N GLU A 256 -23.75 -8.08 -24.84
CA GLU A 256 -24.95 -7.90 -24.03
C GLU A 256 -26.01 -8.94 -24.42
N SER A 257 -26.53 -9.68 -23.43
CA SER A 257 -27.63 -10.62 -23.67
C SER A 257 -28.94 -9.88 -23.93
N SER A 258 -29.91 -10.53 -24.58
CA SER A 258 -31.22 -9.91 -24.80
C SER A 258 -31.91 -9.53 -23.48
N GLU A 259 -31.78 -10.36 -22.44
CA GLU A 259 -32.34 -10.07 -21.12
C GLU A 259 -31.68 -8.85 -20.46
N ASP A 260 -30.35 -8.77 -20.52
CA ASP A 260 -29.59 -7.62 -20.01
C ASP A 260 -29.92 -6.34 -20.76
N TYR A 261 -30.08 -6.43 -22.08
CA TYR A 261 -30.52 -5.32 -22.92
C TYR A 261 -31.90 -4.81 -22.51
N TYR A 262 -32.89 -5.69 -22.37
CA TYR A 262 -34.24 -5.29 -21.93
C TYR A 262 -34.23 -4.69 -20.53
N ARG A 263 -33.43 -5.25 -19.62
CA ARG A 263 -33.23 -4.69 -18.28
C ARG A 263 -32.63 -3.29 -18.38
N ARG A 264 -31.49 -3.11 -19.05
CA ARG A 264 -30.81 -1.82 -19.20
C ARG A 264 -31.72 -0.76 -19.81
N VAL A 265 -32.50 -1.11 -20.85
CA VAL A 265 -33.45 -0.18 -21.48
C VAL A 265 -34.58 0.20 -20.52
N SER A 266 -35.16 -0.77 -19.81
CA SER A 266 -36.23 -0.54 -18.84
C SER A 266 -35.76 0.36 -17.69
N GLU A 267 -34.58 0.07 -17.13
CA GLU A 267 -33.95 0.87 -16.09
C GLU A 267 -33.66 2.29 -16.62
N ARG A 268 -33.07 2.41 -17.81
CA ARG A 268 -32.79 3.70 -18.47
C ARG A 268 -34.03 4.56 -18.64
N LEU A 269 -35.15 3.98 -19.04
CA LEU A 269 -36.42 4.69 -19.22
C LEU A 269 -37.02 5.15 -17.89
N ARG A 270 -36.81 4.38 -16.82
CA ARG A 270 -37.26 4.72 -15.47
C ARG A 270 -36.47 5.89 -14.89
N HIS A 271 -35.14 5.76 -14.79
CA HIS A 271 -34.30 6.78 -14.15
C HIS A 271 -33.95 7.96 -15.06
N LYS A 272 -34.19 7.85 -16.39
CA LYS A 272 -33.98 8.91 -17.39
C LYS A 272 -32.61 9.59 -17.31
N ASN A 273 -31.56 8.83 -16.95
CA ASN A 273 -30.21 9.35 -16.71
C ASN A 273 -30.10 10.43 -15.62
N ARG A 274 -30.91 10.34 -14.57
CA ARG A 274 -30.88 11.25 -13.42
C ARG A 274 -30.86 10.44 -12.13
N ALA A 275 -30.02 10.86 -11.18
CA ALA A 275 -29.94 10.22 -9.87
C ALA A 275 -30.88 10.96 -8.91
N ILE A 276 -32.11 10.46 -8.75
CA ILE A 276 -33.16 11.10 -7.93
C ILE A 276 -33.51 10.20 -6.74
N THR A 277 -34.00 9.00 -7.00
CA THR A 277 -34.38 8.03 -5.97
C THR A 277 -33.19 7.15 -5.58
N MET A 278 -33.22 6.55 -4.38
CA MET A 278 -32.16 5.62 -3.93
C MET A 278 -31.86 4.53 -4.96
N TRP A 279 -32.91 3.98 -5.57
CA TRP A 279 -32.81 2.94 -6.59
C TRP A 279 -32.07 3.43 -7.84
N ASP A 280 -32.31 4.69 -8.26
CA ASP A 280 -31.62 5.28 -9.41
C ASP A 280 -30.12 5.36 -9.17
N TYR A 281 -29.69 5.81 -7.98
CA TYR A 281 -28.27 5.85 -7.60
C TYR A 281 -27.62 4.47 -7.69
N GLU A 282 -28.27 3.45 -7.11
CA GLU A 282 -27.74 2.10 -7.06
C GLU A 282 -27.59 1.51 -8.47
N HIS A 283 -28.62 1.61 -9.32
CA HIS A 283 -28.64 0.96 -10.63
C HIS A 283 -27.80 1.69 -11.68
N ILE A 284 -27.77 3.03 -11.65
CA ILE A 284 -26.87 3.82 -12.51
C ILE A 284 -25.40 3.42 -12.25
N LEU A 285 -25.01 3.28 -10.98
CA LEU A 285 -23.65 2.93 -10.63
C LEU A 285 -23.29 1.49 -10.96
N LEU A 286 -24.20 0.53 -10.70
CA LEU A 286 -23.97 -0.87 -11.08
C LEU A 286 -23.87 -1.06 -12.59
N GLN A 287 -24.60 -0.27 -13.38
CA GLN A 287 -24.51 -0.30 -14.84
C GLN A 287 -23.18 0.27 -15.35
N GLU A 288 -22.74 1.41 -14.81
CA GLU A 288 -21.53 2.09 -15.29
C GLU A 288 -20.24 1.38 -14.84
N PHE A 289 -20.23 0.84 -13.62
CA PHE A 289 -19.05 0.26 -12.96
C PHE A 289 -19.22 -1.24 -12.71
N PRO A 290 -18.87 -2.13 -13.66
CA PRO A 290 -18.92 -3.59 -13.49
C PRO A 290 -17.94 -4.14 -12.43
N GLU A 291 -17.01 -3.31 -11.97
CA GLU A 291 -16.14 -3.61 -10.84
C GLU A 291 -16.88 -3.60 -9.50
N LEU A 292 -18.08 -3.00 -9.44
CA LEU A 292 -18.93 -2.98 -8.26
C LEU A 292 -19.92 -4.15 -8.30
N TYR A 293 -19.97 -4.91 -7.21
CA TYR A 293 -20.95 -5.95 -7.02
C TYR A 293 -22.27 -5.43 -6.47
N LYS A 294 -22.17 -4.50 -5.50
CA LYS A 294 -23.34 -3.96 -4.81
C LYS A 294 -23.10 -2.52 -4.41
N VAL A 295 -24.14 -1.73 -4.56
CA VAL A 295 -24.18 -0.34 -4.10
C VAL A 295 -25.37 -0.21 -3.16
N LYS A 296 -25.15 0.40 -2.00
CA LYS A 296 -26.22 0.75 -1.06
C LYS A 296 -26.31 2.26 -0.93
N CYS A 297 -27.45 2.82 -1.31
CA CYS A 297 -27.73 4.23 -1.16
C CYS A 297 -28.40 4.49 0.19
N LEU A 298 -27.86 5.46 0.93
CA LEU A 298 -28.37 5.93 2.22
C LEU A 298 -28.76 7.41 2.07
N ASN A 299 -30.05 7.71 2.20
CA ASN A 299 -30.56 9.09 2.14
C ASN A 299 -30.29 9.85 3.43
N HIS A 300 -30.19 11.18 3.32
CA HIS A 300 -30.02 12.08 4.46
C HIS A 300 -28.86 11.69 5.38
N THR A 301 -27.77 11.17 4.80
CA THR A 301 -26.59 10.72 5.54
C THR A 301 -25.32 11.34 4.98
N SER A 302 -24.35 11.56 5.85
CA SER A 302 -22.99 11.95 5.52
C SER A 302 -22.00 10.94 6.12
N GLU A 303 -20.71 11.17 5.89
CA GLU A 303 -19.65 10.33 6.47
C GLU A 303 -19.72 10.25 8.00
N THR A 304 -20.14 11.34 8.66
CA THR A 304 -20.11 11.48 10.13
C THR A 304 -21.50 11.50 10.79
N SER A 305 -22.59 11.72 10.04
CA SER A 305 -23.94 11.86 10.59
C SER A 305 -24.99 11.05 9.80
N TYR A 306 -25.96 10.49 10.53
CA TYR A 306 -27.13 9.80 9.96
C TYR A 306 -28.35 10.70 9.78
N GLN A 307 -28.23 11.94 10.21
CA GLN A 307 -29.25 12.98 10.04
C GLN A 307 -28.56 14.17 9.41
N SER A 308 -28.46 14.12 8.09
CA SER A 308 -27.81 15.13 7.27
C SER A 308 -28.64 15.39 6.02
N PRO A 309 -29.73 16.19 6.15
CA PRO A 309 -30.54 16.58 5.00
C PRO A 309 -29.71 17.24 3.90
N GLY A 310 -30.06 17.01 2.64
CA GLY A 310 -29.27 17.47 1.48
C GLY A 310 -28.04 16.61 1.15
N ASN A 311 -27.73 15.59 1.97
CA ASN A 311 -26.60 14.70 1.72
C ASN A 311 -27.06 13.27 1.44
N VAL A 312 -26.34 12.58 0.56
CA VAL A 312 -26.56 11.18 0.20
C VAL A 312 -25.22 10.45 0.32
N THR A 313 -25.21 9.31 1.01
CA THR A 313 -24.02 8.45 1.11
C THR A 313 -24.23 7.16 0.34
N LEU A 314 -23.28 6.83 -0.53
CA LEU A 314 -23.24 5.63 -1.34
C LEU A 314 -22.16 4.71 -0.80
N VAL A 315 -22.57 3.55 -0.31
CA VAL A 315 -21.67 2.51 0.17
C VAL A 315 -21.45 1.52 -0.96
N VAL A 316 -20.21 1.37 -1.43
CA VAL A 316 -19.88 0.54 -2.59
C VAL A 316 -19.10 -0.70 -2.17
N ILE A 317 -19.46 -1.85 -2.72
CA ILE A 317 -18.81 -3.14 -2.49
C ILE A 317 -18.24 -3.62 -3.83
N PRO A 318 -16.93 -3.93 -3.92
CA PRO A 318 -16.34 -4.45 -5.14
C PRO A 318 -16.81 -5.88 -5.40
N ASP A 319 -16.76 -6.26 -6.66
CA ASP A 319 -16.85 -7.65 -7.08
C ASP A 319 -15.58 -8.41 -6.71
N THR A 320 -15.74 -9.48 -5.93
CA THR A 320 -14.66 -10.34 -5.44
C THR A 320 -14.45 -11.57 -6.33
N ILE A 321 -15.33 -11.80 -7.30
CA ILE A 321 -15.33 -13.00 -8.13
C ILE A 321 -14.20 -12.90 -9.17
N ASN A 322 -13.17 -13.73 -8.99
CA ASN A 322 -12.01 -13.83 -9.90
C ASN A 322 -11.20 -12.53 -10.06
N LYS A 323 -11.31 -11.61 -9.09
CA LYS A 323 -10.55 -10.35 -9.04
C LYS A 323 -9.54 -10.39 -7.91
N ASN A 324 -8.46 -9.63 -8.06
CA ASN A 324 -7.41 -9.50 -7.05
C ASN A 324 -7.87 -8.50 -5.99
N VAL A 325 -8.47 -9.00 -4.90
CA VAL A 325 -8.90 -8.20 -3.76
C VAL A 325 -7.87 -8.32 -2.63
N PHE A 326 -7.50 -7.21 -2.00
CA PHE A 326 -6.51 -7.19 -0.92
C PHE A 326 -6.92 -8.04 0.29
N ASP A 327 -8.13 -7.82 0.80
CA ASP A 327 -8.71 -8.60 1.89
C ASP A 327 -10.08 -9.13 1.46
N ILE A 328 -10.17 -10.45 1.33
CA ILE A 328 -11.38 -11.14 0.87
C ILE A 328 -12.49 -11.05 1.93
N TYR A 329 -12.14 -10.97 3.21
CA TYR A 329 -13.12 -10.82 4.31
C TYR A 329 -13.67 -9.40 4.37
N GLN A 330 -12.82 -8.42 4.03
CA GLN A 330 -13.13 -7.00 4.07
C GLN A 330 -12.91 -6.36 2.68
N PRO A 331 -13.71 -6.72 1.67
CA PRO A 331 -13.50 -6.26 0.31
C PRO A 331 -13.71 -4.76 0.19
N ARG A 332 -12.76 -4.05 -0.41
CA ARG A 332 -12.77 -2.59 -0.58
C ARG A 332 -12.38 -2.21 -1.99
N VAL A 333 -12.95 -1.12 -2.48
CA VAL A 333 -12.48 -0.46 -3.70
C VAL A 333 -11.38 0.55 -3.36
N SER A 334 -10.54 0.85 -4.34
CA SER A 334 -9.53 1.91 -4.21
C SER A 334 -10.19 3.29 -4.10
N THR A 335 -9.46 4.22 -3.51
CA THR A 335 -9.86 5.63 -3.41
C THR A 335 -9.94 6.26 -4.80
N ALA A 336 -9.15 5.80 -5.77
CA ALA A 336 -9.28 6.20 -7.17
C ALA A 336 -10.67 5.83 -7.72
N THR A 337 -11.13 4.59 -7.51
CA THR A 337 -12.49 4.16 -7.90
C THR A 337 -13.56 4.96 -7.16
N LEU A 338 -13.44 5.19 -5.85
CA LEU A 338 -14.38 6.04 -5.11
C LEU A 338 -14.50 7.44 -5.73
N ASN A 339 -13.36 8.05 -6.10
CA ASN A 339 -13.31 9.35 -6.75
C ASN A 339 -13.95 9.33 -8.15
N LYS A 340 -13.76 8.26 -8.93
CA LYS A 340 -14.40 8.08 -10.25
C LYS A 340 -15.92 7.98 -10.11
N VAL A 341 -16.39 7.13 -9.20
CA VAL A 341 -17.82 6.94 -8.89
C VAL A 341 -18.45 8.27 -8.45
N LYS A 342 -17.79 8.99 -7.54
CA LYS A 342 -18.24 10.30 -7.08
C LYS A 342 -18.35 11.31 -8.23
N LYS A 343 -17.30 11.46 -9.04
CA LYS A 343 -17.31 12.37 -10.20
C LYS A 343 -18.37 12.00 -11.25
N HIS A 344 -18.69 10.71 -11.40
CA HIS A 344 -19.72 10.26 -12.32
C HIS A 344 -21.11 10.66 -11.81
N ILE A 345 -21.43 10.34 -10.55
CA ILE A 345 -22.76 10.59 -10.00
C ILE A 345 -23.06 12.07 -9.80
N GLU A 346 -22.05 12.90 -9.47
CA GLU A 346 -22.19 14.36 -9.33
C GLU A 346 -22.68 15.02 -10.62
N LYS A 347 -22.38 14.47 -11.80
CA LYS A 347 -22.88 14.98 -13.09
C LYS A 347 -24.37 14.71 -13.32
N LEU A 348 -24.92 13.71 -12.63
CA LEU A 348 -26.30 13.25 -12.79
C LEU A 348 -27.22 13.72 -11.67
N ASN A 349 -26.64 14.30 -10.62
CA ASN A 349 -27.32 14.73 -9.43
C ASN A 349 -27.88 16.16 -9.55
N SER A 350 -28.77 16.52 -8.63
CA SER A 350 -29.26 17.89 -8.46
C SER A 350 -28.19 18.76 -7.78
N LEU A 351 -28.20 20.06 -8.09
CA LEU A 351 -27.27 21.06 -7.51
C LEU A 351 -27.40 21.21 -5.99
N HIS A 352 -28.50 20.74 -5.40
CA HIS A 352 -28.78 20.85 -3.97
C HIS A 352 -28.34 19.62 -3.16
N VAL A 353 -27.76 18.60 -3.80
CA VAL A 353 -27.41 17.34 -3.14
C VAL A 353 -25.90 17.15 -3.13
N ASN A 354 -25.31 16.95 -1.96
CA ASN A 354 -23.92 16.51 -1.86
C ASN A 354 -23.85 14.99 -1.73
N THR A 355 -23.01 14.37 -2.56
CA THR A 355 -22.86 12.91 -2.54
C THR A 355 -21.52 12.51 -1.93
N PHE A 356 -21.58 11.55 -1.02
CA PHE A 356 -20.42 10.90 -0.43
C PHE A 356 -20.36 9.46 -0.95
N VAL A 357 -19.18 8.99 -1.33
CA VAL A 357 -18.97 7.61 -1.78
C VAL A 357 -17.92 7.00 -0.88
N ILE A 358 -18.29 5.94 -0.16
CA ILE A 358 -17.45 5.33 0.86
C ILE A 358 -17.37 3.81 0.69
N ASN A 359 -16.27 3.24 1.18
CA ASN A 359 -16.22 1.82 1.49
C ASN A 359 -17.09 1.51 2.72
N PRO A 360 -17.64 0.29 2.84
CA PRO A 360 -18.35 -0.13 4.05
C PRO A 360 -17.42 -0.14 5.27
N LEU A 361 -18.02 0.08 6.43
CA LEU A 361 -17.34 -0.07 7.71
C LEU A 361 -17.43 -1.53 8.16
N TYR A 362 -16.34 -2.27 8.06
CA TYR A 362 -16.29 -3.64 8.55
C TYR A 362 -16.11 -3.66 10.07
N GLU A 363 -16.99 -4.37 10.76
CA GLU A 363 -16.96 -4.56 12.22
C GLU A 363 -16.68 -6.03 12.52
N GLU A 364 -15.56 -6.30 13.18
CA GLU A 364 -15.10 -7.67 13.41
C GLU A 364 -15.84 -8.30 14.58
N VAL A 365 -16.35 -9.51 14.34
CA VAL A 365 -16.98 -10.37 15.32
C VAL A 365 -16.03 -11.53 15.63
N LYS A 366 -15.57 -11.58 16.88
CA LYS A 366 -14.72 -12.65 17.41
C LYS A 366 -15.54 -13.49 18.39
N LEU A 367 -15.54 -14.80 18.21
CA LEU A 367 -16.08 -15.73 19.19
C LEU A 367 -15.01 -16.15 20.20
N ASP A 368 -15.46 -16.28 21.45
CA ASP A 368 -14.71 -16.88 22.55
C ASP A 368 -15.56 -18.05 23.09
N LEU A 369 -15.05 -19.27 22.98
CA LEU A 369 -15.82 -20.48 23.27
C LEU A 369 -14.94 -21.64 23.75
N LYS A 370 -15.56 -22.55 24.50
CA LYS A 370 -15.01 -23.85 24.84
C LYS A 370 -15.77 -24.96 24.11
N VAL A 371 -15.07 -25.97 23.60
CA VAL A 371 -15.67 -27.05 22.80
C VAL A 371 -15.14 -28.41 23.21
N LYS A 372 -16.05 -29.41 23.29
CA LYS A 372 -15.69 -30.83 23.31
C LYS A 372 -15.85 -31.40 21.92
N PHE A 373 -14.81 -32.08 21.44
CA PHE A 373 -14.89 -32.88 20.22
C PHE A 373 -15.29 -34.32 20.53
N LYS A 374 -15.97 -34.97 19.57
CA LYS A 374 -16.38 -36.37 19.72
C LYS A 374 -15.17 -37.29 19.85
N PRO A 375 -15.32 -38.47 20.49
CA PRO A 375 -14.26 -39.47 20.55
C PRO A 375 -13.75 -39.86 19.15
N GLY A 376 -12.44 -39.90 18.98
CA GLY A 376 -11.78 -40.24 17.71
C GLY A 376 -11.42 -39.04 16.82
N PHE A 377 -11.76 -37.82 17.23
CA PHE A 377 -11.40 -36.57 16.53
C PHE A 377 -10.21 -35.89 17.22
N ASP A 378 -9.18 -35.48 16.46
CA ASP A 378 -7.99 -34.79 17.01
C ASP A 378 -8.30 -33.33 17.37
N GLU A 379 -8.09 -32.96 18.63
CA GLU A 379 -8.44 -31.63 19.15
C GLU A 379 -7.70 -30.50 18.42
N ASN A 380 -6.43 -30.70 18.08
CA ASN A 380 -5.60 -29.67 17.43
C ASN A 380 -6.05 -29.39 15.99
N PHE A 381 -6.32 -30.45 15.23
CA PHE A 381 -6.82 -30.34 13.86
C PHE A 381 -8.23 -29.73 13.85
N TYR A 382 -9.15 -30.25 14.67
CA TYR A 382 -10.54 -29.81 14.64
C TYR A 382 -10.76 -28.43 15.27
N SER A 383 -9.87 -27.96 16.14
CA SER A 383 -9.87 -26.55 16.57
C SER A 383 -9.59 -25.60 15.39
N LYS A 384 -8.65 -25.95 14.51
CA LYS A 384 -8.36 -25.18 13.29
C LYS A 384 -9.51 -25.26 12.28
N GLN A 385 -10.08 -26.46 12.11
CA GLN A 385 -11.24 -26.66 11.24
C GLN A 385 -12.45 -25.86 11.73
N LEU A 386 -12.75 -25.91 13.04
CA LEU A 386 -13.84 -25.14 13.65
C LEU A 386 -13.65 -23.64 13.47
N ASN A 387 -12.41 -23.14 13.61
CA ASN A 387 -12.12 -21.75 13.30
C ASN A 387 -12.49 -21.41 11.85
N THR A 388 -12.09 -22.23 10.88
CA THR A 388 -12.45 -22.03 9.46
C THR A 388 -13.97 -22.10 9.23
N ASP A 389 -14.65 -23.05 9.86
CA ASP A 389 -16.10 -23.23 9.72
C ASP A 389 -16.88 -22.04 10.31
N ILE A 390 -16.44 -21.50 11.45
CA ILE A 390 -16.99 -20.26 12.03
C ILE A 390 -16.78 -19.08 11.08
N ILE A 391 -15.58 -18.93 10.50
CA ILE A 391 -15.30 -17.86 9.54
C ILE A 391 -16.22 -17.98 8.31
N ASN A 392 -16.43 -19.20 7.81
CA ASN A 392 -17.32 -19.46 6.68
C ASN A 392 -18.80 -19.13 7.02
N PHE A 393 -19.25 -19.42 8.23
CA PHE A 393 -20.60 -19.06 8.67
C PHE A 393 -20.79 -17.54 8.79
N LEU A 394 -19.81 -16.83 9.37
CA LEU A 394 -19.90 -15.39 9.62
C LEU A 394 -19.60 -14.54 8.37
N SER A 395 -18.81 -15.05 7.43
CA SER A 395 -18.41 -14.33 6.21
C SER A 395 -18.41 -15.28 5.01
N PRO A 396 -19.59 -15.79 4.61
CA PRO A 396 -19.70 -16.82 3.57
C PRO A 396 -19.19 -16.36 2.20
N TRP A 397 -19.32 -15.07 1.89
CA TRP A 397 -18.81 -14.47 0.65
C TRP A 397 -17.29 -14.60 0.47
N ALA A 398 -16.56 -14.89 1.56
CA ALA A 398 -15.12 -15.07 1.50
C ALA A 398 -14.71 -16.42 0.89
N PHE A 399 -15.63 -17.41 0.91
CA PHE A 399 -15.38 -18.76 0.41
C PHE A 399 -16.27 -19.10 -0.79
N ASP A 400 -17.54 -18.70 -0.74
CA ASP A 400 -18.48 -18.88 -1.84
C ASP A 400 -18.74 -17.55 -2.55
N LYS A 401 -18.24 -17.48 -3.79
CA LYS A 401 -18.37 -16.34 -4.69
C LYS A 401 -19.82 -16.03 -5.09
N ASN A 402 -20.76 -16.95 -4.87
CA ASN A 402 -22.16 -16.75 -5.20
C ASN A 402 -22.99 -16.15 -4.06
N ILE A 403 -22.45 -16.05 -2.85
CA ILE A 403 -23.20 -15.56 -1.69
C ILE A 403 -23.06 -14.03 -1.58
N PRO A 404 -24.17 -13.26 -1.70
CA PRO A 404 -24.14 -11.82 -1.65
C PRO A 404 -23.81 -11.28 -0.26
N ILE A 405 -22.97 -10.23 -0.21
CA ILE A 405 -22.81 -9.43 1.01
C ILE A 405 -24.11 -8.64 1.26
N THR A 406 -24.64 -8.76 2.47
CA THR A 406 -25.92 -8.16 2.87
C THR A 406 -25.74 -7.24 4.07
N PHE A 407 -26.30 -6.03 3.95
CA PHE A 407 -26.27 -5.02 5.01
C PHE A 407 -27.33 -5.32 6.07
N GLY A 408 -27.05 -4.92 7.32
CA GLY A 408 -28.04 -4.93 8.40
C GLY A 408 -28.37 -6.30 8.98
N ILE A 409 -27.60 -7.34 8.66
CA ILE A 409 -27.76 -8.66 9.30
C ILE A 409 -27.28 -8.57 10.75
N SER A 410 -28.15 -8.96 11.68
CA SER A 410 -27.80 -9.18 13.08
C SER A 410 -27.45 -10.64 13.31
N ILE A 411 -26.37 -10.88 14.04
CA ILE A 411 -25.89 -12.22 14.35
C ILE A 411 -26.37 -12.62 15.74
N HIS A 412 -27.22 -13.64 15.80
CA HIS A 412 -27.71 -14.21 17.06
C HIS A 412 -26.80 -15.34 17.52
N SER A 413 -26.43 -15.34 18.80
CA SER A 413 -25.66 -16.42 19.45
C SER A 413 -26.29 -17.81 19.24
N SER A 414 -27.61 -17.91 19.35
CA SER A 414 -28.35 -19.15 19.12
C SER A 414 -28.16 -19.72 17.71
N SER A 415 -28.08 -18.86 16.69
CA SER A 415 -27.85 -19.29 15.30
C SER A 415 -26.45 -19.87 15.11
N ILE A 416 -25.44 -19.28 15.75
CA ILE A 416 -24.06 -19.78 15.71
C ILE A 416 -23.96 -21.11 16.48
N ILE A 417 -24.53 -21.18 17.68
CA ILE A 417 -24.53 -22.40 18.50
C ILE A 417 -25.17 -23.55 17.73
N ASN A 418 -26.36 -23.34 17.17
CA ASN A 418 -27.05 -24.33 16.35
C ASN A 418 -26.25 -24.75 15.10
N TYR A 419 -25.50 -23.83 14.49
CA TYR A 419 -24.61 -24.17 13.38
C TYR A 419 -23.46 -25.08 13.86
N MET A 420 -22.80 -24.72 14.96
CA MET A 420 -21.66 -25.46 15.50
C MET A 420 -22.06 -26.84 16.04
N GLU A 421 -23.21 -26.98 16.70
CA GLU A 421 -23.72 -28.27 17.21
C GLU A 421 -24.07 -29.26 16.09
N LYS A 422 -24.38 -28.76 14.88
CA LYS A 422 -24.65 -29.61 13.71
C LYS A 422 -23.39 -30.12 13.04
N LEU A 423 -22.21 -29.63 13.42
CA LEU A 423 -20.95 -30.11 12.87
C LEU A 423 -20.68 -31.52 13.37
N GLY A 424 -20.37 -32.44 12.45
CA GLY A 424 -20.27 -33.86 12.76
C GLY A 424 -19.24 -34.21 13.84
N TYR A 425 -18.23 -33.36 14.04
CA TYR A 425 -17.11 -33.56 14.96
C TYR A 425 -17.27 -32.88 16.33
N VAL A 426 -18.27 -32.02 16.50
CA VAL A 426 -18.55 -31.32 17.78
C VAL A 426 -19.49 -32.18 18.63
N ASP A 427 -19.16 -32.34 19.91
CA ASP A 427 -19.99 -33.05 20.90
C ASP A 427 -20.86 -32.04 21.66
N PHE A 428 -20.25 -31.09 22.37
CA PHE A 428 -20.96 -29.98 23.02
C PHE A 428 -20.09 -28.71 23.14
N LEU A 429 -20.75 -27.60 23.44
CA LEU A 429 -20.15 -26.27 23.58
C LEU A 429 -20.38 -25.72 24.98
N GLN A 430 -19.41 -24.96 25.50
CA GLN A 430 -19.49 -24.26 26.78
C GLN A 430 -19.01 -22.80 26.62
N ASP A 431 -19.55 -21.88 27.42
CA ASP A 431 -19.12 -20.48 27.52
C ASP A 431 -19.04 -19.70 26.19
N VAL A 432 -19.96 -19.93 25.24
CA VAL A 432 -19.97 -19.22 23.95
C VAL A 432 -20.29 -17.73 24.14
N LYS A 433 -19.30 -16.88 23.87
CA LYS A 433 -19.37 -15.42 23.95
C LYS A 433 -19.07 -14.79 22.60
N ILE A 434 -19.81 -13.73 22.29
CA ILE A 434 -19.61 -12.93 21.09
C ILE A 434 -18.89 -11.64 21.49
N MET A 435 -17.76 -11.36 20.87
CA MET A 435 -17.03 -10.10 21.04
C MET A 435 -17.11 -9.32 19.74
N LYS A 436 -17.57 -8.07 19.81
CA LYS A 436 -17.61 -7.14 18.66
C LYS A 436 -16.57 -6.05 18.88
N ASN A 437 -15.62 -5.90 17.96
CA ASN A 437 -14.48 -4.97 18.08
C ASN A 437 -13.77 -5.05 19.45
N GLY A 438 -13.66 -6.24 20.03
CA GLY A 438 -13.04 -6.48 21.34
C GLY A 438 -13.92 -6.19 22.56
N ALA A 439 -15.11 -5.62 22.38
CA ALA A 439 -16.10 -5.46 23.45
C ALA A 439 -17.04 -6.68 23.50
N LEU A 440 -17.42 -7.10 24.71
CA LEU A 440 -18.37 -8.19 24.88
C LEU A 440 -19.75 -7.74 24.41
N SER A 441 -20.28 -8.41 23.39
CA SER A 441 -21.65 -8.25 22.92
C SER A 441 -22.49 -9.30 23.63
N ASP A 442 -23.68 -8.93 24.07
CA ASP A 442 -24.65 -9.90 24.58
C ASP A 442 -25.03 -10.93 23.50
N LYS A 443 -26.07 -11.73 23.75
CA LYS A 443 -26.60 -12.79 22.86
C LYS A 443 -26.88 -12.38 21.40
N LEU A 444 -26.74 -11.10 21.05
CA LEU A 444 -26.95 -10.51 19.75
C LEU A 444 -25.80 -9.53 19.41
N ALA A 445 -25.19 -9.69 18.23
CA ALA A 445 -24.32 -8.69 17.62
C ALA A 445 -25.08 -7.98 16.50
N VAL A 446 -25.25 -6.65 16.62
CA VAL A 446 -25.90 -5.81 15.61
C VAL A 446 -24.85 -4.87 15.01
N PRO A 447 -24.84 -4.62 13.69
CA PRO A 447 -24.00 -3.58 13.09
C PRO A 447 -24.23 -2.24 13.79
N SER A 448 -23.18 -1.45 14.04
CA SER A 448 -23.37 -0.17 14.79
C SER A 448 -24.18 0.85 14.00
N ASN A 449 -24.20 0.71 12.67
CA ASN A 449 -24.86 1.65 11.78
C ASN A 449 -25.23 1.00 10.43
N PRO A 450 -26.05 1.67 9.59
CA PRO A 450 -26.48 1.14 8.29
C PRO A 450 -25.38 1.01 7.23
N LYS A 451 -24.22 1.65 7.43
CA LYS A 451 -23.03 1.53 6.55
C LYS A 451 -22.06 0.44 7.01
N SER A 452 -22.33 -0.18 8.16
CA SER A 452 -21.50 -1.22 8.76
C SER A 452 -21.91 -2.61 8.31
N ILE A 453 -20.92 -3.48 8.16
CA ILE A 453 -21.08 -4.90 7.83
C ILE A 453 -20.33 -5.68 8.90
N LEU A 454 -21.02 -6.62 9.56
CA LEU A 454 -20.38 -7.53 10.50
C LEU A 454 -19.57 -8.56 9.71
N VAL A 455 -18.32 -8.78 10.09
CA VAL A 455 -17.41 -9.74 9.46
C VAL A 455 -16.76 -10.62 10.50
N SER A 456 -16.32 -11.81 10.10
CA SER A 456 -15.57 -12.68 11.00
C SER A 456 -14.20 -12.10 11.33
N ALA A 457 -13.77 -12.24 12.58
CA ALA A 457 -12.35 -12.17 12.92
C ALA A 457 -11.59 -13.31 12.23
N LYS A 458 -10.31 -13.09 11.89
CA LYS A 458 -9.44 -14.12 11.27
C LYS A 458 -9.11 -15.28 12.21
N LEU A 459 -9.18 -15.02 13.52
CA LEU A 459 -8.90 -15.99 14.57
C LEU A 459 -9.92 -15.86 15.70
N HIS A 460 -10.54 -16.97 16.06
CA HIS A 460 -11.44 -17.11 17.20
C HIS A 460 -10.70 -17.71 18.40
N SER A 461 -11.16 -17.39 19.60
CA SER A 461 -10.64 -18.00 20.83
C SER A 461 -11.40 -19.31 21.05
N ILE A 462 -10.74 -20.44 20.79
CA ILE A 462 -11.30 -21.78 20.94
C ILE A 462 -10.44 -22.52 21.96
N SER A 463 -11.05 -22.97 23.06
CA SER A 463 -10.40 -23.78 24.10
C SER A 463 -11.06 -25.16 24.21
N THR A 464 -10.26 -26.19 24.52
CA THR A 464 -10.77 -27.54 24.86
C THR A 464 -10.75 -27.81 26.36
N GLU A 465 -10.37 -26.81 27.17
CA GLU A 465 -10.40 -26.87 28.64
C GLU A 465 -11.84 -26.69 29.14
N ILE A 466 -12.54 -27.81 29.27
CA ILE A 466 -13.94 -27.85 29.70
C ILE A 466 -14.00 -28.06 31.19
N VAL A 467 -14.91 -27.34 31.85
CA VAL A 467 -15.24 -27.61 33.24
C VAL A 467 -16.27 -28.74 33.25
N GLU A 468 -15.81 -29.96 33.51
CA GLU A 468 -16.70 -31.09 33.70
C GLU A 468 -17.53 -30.88 34.98
N CYS A 469 -18.86 -31.02 34.86
CA CYS A 469 -19.73 -31.12 36.02
C CYS A 469 -19.39 -32.43 36.75
N THR A 470 -18.55 -32.35 37.78
CA THR A 470 -18.32 -33.45 38.71
C THR A 470 -19.58 -33.61 39.57
N VAL A 471 -20.51 -34.42 39.09
CA VAL A 471 -21.50 -35.03 39.98
C VAL A 471 -20.71 -35.97 40.87
N LYS A 472 -20.46 -35.58 42.12
CA LYS A 472 -19.95 -36.51 43.13
C LYS A 472 -21.05 -37.54 43.40
N THR A 473 -21.04 -38.65 42.66
CA THR A 473 -21.76 -39.85 43.08
C THR A 473 -21.01 -40.38 44.29
N ILE A 474 -21.53 -40.11 45.48
CA ILE A 474 -21.03 -40.74 46.71
C ILE A 474 -21.57 -42.16 46.67
N GLU A 475 -20.79 -43.10 46.14
CA GLU A 475 -21.06 -44.51 46.36
C GLU A 475 -20.74 -44.81 47.84
N PRO A 476 -21.71 -45.29 48.64
CA PRO A 476 -21.44 -45.66 50.01
C PRO A 476 -20.40 -46.77 50.05
N GLN A 477 -19.47 -46.65 51.00
CA GLN A 477 -18.42 -47.63 51.23
C GLN A 477 -19.05 -49.00 51.50
N GLU A 478 -18.61 -50.05 50.79
CA GLU A 478 -19.11 -51.41 51.03
C GLU A 478 -18.82 -51.81 52.49
N GLU A 479 -19.88 -52.13 53.25
CA GLU A 479 -19.75 -52.67 54.59
C GLU A 479 -19.28 -54.12 54.52
N CYS A 480 -18.30 -54.45 55.37
CA CYS A 480 -17.72 -55.78 55.48
C CYS A 480 -18.83 -56.80 55.82
N GLN A 481 -19.05 -57.78 54.94
CA GLN A 481 -19.92 -58.90 55.21
C GLN A 481 -19.21 -59.85 56.19
N LEU A 482 -19.78 -59.98 57.39
CA LEU A 482 -19.36 -60.95 58.41
C LEU A 482 -19.73 -62.38 58.03
#